data_AF-A0A2A4AN23-F1
#
_entry.id   AF-A0A2A4AN23-F1
#
_cell.length_a   1.000
_cell.length_b   1.000
_cell.length_c   1.000
_cell.angle_alpha   90.00
_cell.angle_beta   90.00
_cell.angle_gamma   90.00
#
_symmetry.space_group_name_H-M   'P 1'
#
loop_
_entity.id
_entity.type
_entity.pdbx_description
1 polymer ?
#
loop_
_entity_poly.entity_id
_entity_poly.type
_entity_poly.pdbx_seq_one_letter_code
_entity_poly.pdbx_strand_id
1 'polypeptide(L)'
;MRVLGYEVSVQVHRMSDAAAATAARVLLGELASEEPDVKAWIDRFVQWGDAPAGGGSYRALMERAAWASNPYGRQGALHFLPANPITLASAVDASGQPWAMSGAFAAQQVSGHIAGEGEPRSTLIWCTNPADIVPSLPTRIRASAEPVSGGITLVPVAGEELTGATKESGIHYVLPHQLAIDVCAENYVGGA
;
A
#
# COMPACT_ATOMS: atom_id res chain seq x y z
N MET A 1 13.44 29.46 3.31
CA MET A 1 13.58 30.46 4.40
C MET A 1 15.03 30.92 4.45
N ARG A 2 15.32 32.23 4.57
CA ARG A 2 16.70 32.71 4.73
C ARG A 2 16.95 33.03 6.21
N VAL A 3 17.93 32.35 6.82
CA VAL A 3 18.33 32.57 8.20
C VAL A 3 19.84 32.81 8.20
N LEU A 4 20.29 33.96 8.73
CA LEU A 4 21.71 34.33 8.84
C LEU A 4 22.51 34.27 7.53
N GLY A 5 21.89 34.58 6.38
CA GLY A 5 22.57 34.58 5.07
C GLY A 5 22.65 33.20 4.39
N TYR A 6 22.13 32.14 5.01
CA TYR A 6 21.99 30.82 4.39
C TYR A 6 20.59 30.61 3.84
N GLU A 7 20.50 29.93 2.70
CA GLU A 7 19.24 29.47 2.11
C GLU A 7 18.88 28.10 2.67
N VAL A 8 17.74 28.01 3.35
CA VAL A 8 17.21 26.76 3.89
C VAL A 8 15.96 26.37 3.11
N SER A 9 16.01 25.21 2.46
CA SER A 9 14.87 24.53 1.86
C SER A 9 14.42 23.38 2.77
N VAL A 10 13.16 23.39 3.18
CA VAL A 10 12.53 22.28 3.90
C VAL A 10 11.64 21.54 2.90
N GLN A 11 11.84 20.24 2.79
CA GLN A 11 10.99 19.35 2.00
C GLN A 11 10.29 18.38 2.95
N VAL A 12 9.01 18.15 2.71
CA VAL A 12 8.19 17.20 3.45
C VAL A 12 7.75 16.13 2.45
N HIS A 13 7.92 14.87 2.83
CA HIS A 13 7.49 13.73 2.04
C HIS A 13 6.41 12.96 2.79
N ARG A 14 5.54 12.26 2.05
CA ARG A 14 4.59 11.33 2.65
C ARG A 14 5.39 10.22 3.34
N MET A 15 4.99 9.89 4.57
CA MET A 15 5.58 8.75 5.28
C MET A 15 5.20 7.46 4.55
N SER A 16 6.14 6.53 4.39
CA SER A 16 5.90 5.25 3.72
C SER A 16 6.84 4.19 4.27
N ASP A 17 6.67 3.88 5.55
CA ASP A 17 7.48 2.89 6.26
C ASP A 17 6.78 1.52 6.24
N ALA A 18 7.35 0.55 5.52
CA ALA A 18 6.79 -0.80 5.40
C ALA A 18 6.71 -1.53 6.75
N ALA A 19 7.66 -1.25 7.65
CA ALA A 19 7.70 -1.91 8.94
C ALA A 19 6.46 -1.61 9.78
N ALA A 20 5.77 -0.48 9.56
CA ALA A 20 4.52 -0.17 10.23
C ALA A 20 3.38 -1.14 9.85
N ALA A 21 3.26 -1.49 8.57
CA ALA A 21 2.26 -2.46 8.12
C ALA A 21 2.60 -3.87 8.63
N THR A 22 3.86 -4.27 8.53
CA THR A 22 4.34 -5.55 9.06
C THR A 22 4.11 -5.66 10.57
N ALA A 23 4.40 -4.60 11.34
CA ALA A 23 4.19 -4.56 12.79
C ALA A 23 2.71 -4.73 13.18
N ALA A 24 1.80 -4.07 12.47
CA ALA A 24 0.37 -4.25 12.72
C ALA A 24 -0.08 -5.69 12.44
N ARG A 25 0.45 -6.32 11.39
CA ARG A 25 0.17 -7.73 11.05
C ARG A 25 0.76 -8.70 12.07
N VAL A 26 1.92 -8.39 12.67
CA VAL A 26 2.48 -9.13 13.82
C VAL A 26 1.57 -9.03 15.03
N LEU A 27 1.13 -7.82 15.39
CA LEU A 27 0.23 -7.59 16.54
C LEU A 27 -1.10 -8.32 16.42
N LEU A 28 -1.55 -8.57 15.18
CA LEU A 28 -2.77 -9.33 14.87
C LEU A 28 -2.53 -10.85 14.75
N GLY A 29 -1.30 -11.31 14.93
CA GLY A 29 -0.93 -12.72 14.84
C GLY A 29 -0.97 -13.29 13.43
N GLU A 30 -1.00 -12.46 12.39
CA GLU A 30 -0.99 -12.93 10.99
C GLU A 30 0.40 -13.44 10.58
N LEU A 31 1.45 -12.84 11.12
CA LEU A 31 2.84 -13.21 10.84
C LEU A 31 3.74 -12.97 12.07
N ALA A 32 4.97 -13.46 12.01
CA ALA A 32 6.02 -13.17 12.99
C ALA A 32 7.19 -12.45 12.31
N SER A 33 7.81 -11.50 13.00
CA SER A 33 8.99 -10.79 12.51
C SER A 33 9.88 -10.39 13.68
N GLU A 34 11.19 -10.56 13.49
CA GLU A 34 12.22 -10.20 14.48
C GLU A 34 12.95 -8.90 14.13
N GLU A 35 12.59 -8.28 13.01
CA GLU A 35 13.26 -7.09 12.46
C GLU A 35 13.19 -5.90 13.44
N PRO A 36 14.30 -5.17 13.66
CA PRO A 36 14.35 -4.08 14.63
C PRO A 36 13.34 -2.97 14.36
N ASP A 37 13.14 -2.60 13.09
CA ASP A 37 12.20 -1.54 12.71
C ASP A 37 10.75 -1.96 12.96
N VAL A 38 10.44 -3.25 12.75
CA VAL A 38 9.12 -3.83 13.06
C VAL A 38 8.87 -3.79 14.56
N LYS A 39 9.86 -4.18 15.37
CA LYS A 39 9.77 -4.08 16.85
C LYS A 39 9.56 -2.63 17.31
N ALA A 40 10.29 -1.67 16.73
CA ALA A 40 10.12 -0.27 17.05
C ALA A 40 8.70 0.24 16.72
N TRP A 41 8.08 -0.23 15.64
CA TRP A 41 6.70 0.09 15.31
C TRP A 41 5.68 -0.60 16.23
N ILE A 42 5.93 -1.86 16.61
CA ILE A 42 5.12 -2.57 17.62
C ILE A 42 5.10 -1.75 18.91
N ASP A 43 6.27 -1.32 19.41
CA ASP A 43 6.39 -0.52 20.62
C ASP A 43 5.63 0.82 20.50
N ARG A 44 5.70 1.49 19.33
CA ARG A 44 4.92 2.72 19.08
C ARG A 44 3.41 2.47 19.14
N PHE A 45 2.90 1.43 18.48
CA PHE A 45 1.47 1.11 18.52
C PHE A 45 1.00 0.75 19.94
N VAL A 46 1.83 0.07 20.73
CA VAL A 46 1.54 -0.19 22.14
C VAL A 46 1.50 1.10 22.96
N GLN A 47 2.48 1.99 22.78
CA GLN A 47 2.54 3.29 23.48
C GLN A 47 1.37 4.20 23.13
N TRP A 48 0.89 4.15 21.88
CA TRP A 48 -0.29 4.91 21.45
C TRP A 48 -1.62 4.30 21.91
N GLY A 49 -1.61 3.06 22.43
CA GLY A 49 -2.81 2.35 22.85
C GLY A 49 -3.59 1.73 21.68
N ASP A 50 -2.97 1.58 20.51
CA ASP A 50 -3.59 1.00 19.31
C ASP A 50 -3.50 -0.54 19.31
N ALA A 51 -2.60 -1.13 20.11
CA ALA A 51 -2.41 -2.57 20.17
C ALA A 51 -3.66 -3.31 20.72
N PRO A 52 -4.25 -4.27 19.97
CA PRO A 52 -5.48 -4.96 20.38
C PRO A 52 -5.38 -5.70 21.71
N ALA A 53 -4.24 -6.31 22.00
CA ALA A 53 -3.98 -7.01 23.27
C ALA A 53 -4.01 -6.06 24.49
N GLY A 54 -3.77 -4.76 24.28
CA GLY A 54 -3.85 -3.72 25.31
C GLY A 54 -5.22 -3.04 25.43
N GLY A 55 -6.26 -3.58 24.77
CA GLY A 55 -7.58 -2.95 24.69
C GLY A 55 -7.71 -1.90 23.57
N GLY A 56 -6.70 -1.81 22.69
CA GLY A 56 -6.72 -0.95 21.51
C GLY A 56 -7.73 -1.40 20.46
N SER A 57 -8.15 -0.47 19.60
CA SER A 57 -9.11 -0.75 18.54
C SER A 57 -8.40 -1.31 17.30
N TYR A 58 -8.89 -2.43 16.77
CA TYR A 58 -8.46 -2.97 15.46
C TYR A 58 -8.47 -1.88 14.37
N ARG A 59 -9.54 -1.08 14.32
CA ARG A 59 -9.66 0.01 13.34
C ARG A 59 -8.57 1.07 13.52
N ALA A 60 -8.28 1.47 14.75
CA ALA A 60 -7.25 2.46 15.04
C ALA A 60 -5.86 1.96 14.61
N LEU A 61 -5.55 0.69 14.88
CA LEU A 61 -4.32 0.06 14.42
C LEU A 61 -4.20 0.07 12.89
N MET A 62 -5.26 -0.31 12.16
CA MET A 62 -5.27 -0.30 10.70
C MET A 62 -5.10 1.11 10.13
N GLU A 63 -5.82 2.10 10.67
CA GLU A 63 -5.70 3.50 10.24
C GLU A 63 -4.29 4.05 10.48
N ARG A 64 -3.67 3.75 11.62
CA ARG A 64 -2.31 4.19 11.93
C ARG A 64 -1.25 3.47 11.12
N ALA A 65 -1.38 2.17 10.93
CA ALA A 65 -0.51 1.41 10.05
C ALA A 65 -0.60 1.93 8.61
N ALA A 66 -1.81 2.23 8.13
CA ALA A 66 -2.06 2.77 6.80
C ALA A 66 -1.45 4.16 6.59
N TRP A 67 -1.62 5.05 7.57
CA TRP A 67 -1.00 6.38 7.56
C TRP A 67 0.53 6.27 7.50
N ALA A 68 1.11 5.36 8.28
CA ALA A 68 2.55 5.23 8.40
C ALA A 68 3.24 4.52 7.24
N SER A 69 2.62 3.46 6.73
CA SER A 69 3.13 2.65 5.63
C SER A 69 2.74 3.15 4.24
N ASN A 70 1.96 4.24 4.19
CA ASN A 70 1.22 4.74 3.04
C ASN A 70 1.87 4.36 1.68
N PRO A 71 1.27 3.44 0.91
CA PRO A 71 1.84 2.92 -0.33
C PRO A 71 2.00 4.00 -1.40
N TYR A 72 1.18 5.05 -1.38
CA TYR A 72 1.23 6.12 -2.36
C TYR A 72 2.45 7.04 -2.20
N GLY A 73 3.11 7.01 -1.04
CA GLY A 73 4.36 7.74 -0.78
C GLY A 73 5.63 6.90 -1.00
N ARG A 74 5.50 5.63 -1.41
CA ARG A 74 6.63 4.71 -1.48
C ARG A 74 7.63 5.15 -2.54
N GLN A 75 8.90 5.23 -2.17
CA GLN A 75 9.98 5.50 -3.13
C GLN A 75 9.98 4.44 -4.22
N GLY A 76 9.87 4.86 -5.48
CA GLY A 76 9.77 3.97 -6.63
C GLY A 76 8.35 3.56 -7.01
N ALA A 77 7.31 4.03 -6.31
CA ALA A 77 5.93 3.83 -6.73
C ALA A 77 5.64 4.53 -8.07
N LEU A 78 4.84 3.87 -8.90
CA LEU A 78 4.40 4.40 -10.19
C LEU A 78 2.89 4.53 -10.20
N HIS A 79 2.40 5.73 -10.43
CA HIS A 79 0.97 6.03 -10.44
C HIS A 79 0.45 6.09 -11.87
N PHE A 80 -0.77 5.61 -12.06
CA PHE A 80 -1.45 5.59 -13.34
C PHE A 80 -2.87 6.14 -13.19
N LEU A 81 -3.34 6.83 -14.23
CA LEU A 81 -4.74 7.22 -14.32
C LEU A 81 -5.66 5.98 -14.29
N PRO A 82 -6.95 6.15 -13.97
CA PRO A 82 -7.90 5.04 -13.96
C PRO A 82 -7.85 4.22 -15.26
N ALA A 83 -7.63 2.92 -15.11
CA ALA A 83 -7.57 1.94 -16.18
C ALA A 83 -8.06 0.57 -15.67
N ASN A 84 -8.10 -0.43 -16.54
CA ASN A 84 -8.45 -1.79 -16.12
C ASN A 84 -7.29 -2.41 -15.30
N PRO A 85 -7.48 -2.74 -14.01
CA PRO A 85 -6.42 -3.30 -13.17
C PRO A 85 -5.85 -4.62 -13.68
N ILE A 86 -6.67 -5.43 -14.36
CA ILE A 86 -6.22 -6.69 -14.97
C ILE A 86 -5.17 -6.45 -16.06
N THR A 87 -5.28 -5.36 -16.82
CA THR A 87 -4.29 -5.03 -17.85
C THR A 87 -2.91 -4.77 -17.24
N LEU A 88 -2.85 -4.06 -16.11
CA LEU A 88 -1.58 -3.83 -15.41
C LEU A 88 -1.09 -5.11 -14.74
N ALA A 89 -1.99 -5.86 -14.08
CA ALA A 89 -1.66 -7.15 -13.47
C ALA A 89 -1.05 -8.14 -14.48
N SER A 90 -1.59 -8.21 -15.70
CA SER A 90 -1.01 -9.05 -16.76
C SER A 90 0.40 -8.60 -17.17
N ALA A 91 0.67 -7.29 -17.21
CA ALA A 91 2.01 -6.79 -17.49
C ALA A 91 2.98 -7.07 -16.32
N VAL A 92 2.49 -7.02 -15.08
CA VAL A 92 3.25 -7.40 -13.89
C VAL A 92 3.60 -8.89 -13.94
N ASP A 93 2.62 -9.74 -14.21
CA ASP A 93 2.81 -11.19 -14.31
C ASP A 93 3.80 -11.56 -15.42
N ALA A 94 3.74 -10.87 -16.57
CA ALA A 94 4.66 -11.05 -17.68
C ALA A 94 6.12 -10.68 -17.33
N SER A 95 6.35 -9.83 -16.31
CA SER A 95 7.70 -9.52 -15.83
C SER A 95 8.32 -10.64 -14.98
N GLY A 96 7.52 -11.64 -14.57
CA GLY A 96 7.97 -12.82 -13.82
C GLY A 96 8.34 -12.56 -12.36
N GLN A 97 8.20 -11.32 -11.87
CA GLN A 97 8.48 -10.97 -10.49
C GLN A 97 7.32 -11.32 -9.55
N PRO A 98 7.60 -11.55 -8.24
CA PRO A 98 6.55 -11.66 -7.24
C PRO A 98 5.66 -10.42 -7.21
N TRP A 99 4.34 -10.63 -7.16
CA TRP A 99 3.36 -9.56 -7.10
C TRP A 99 2.08 -9.99 -6.38
N ALA A 100 1.30 -9.02 -5.90
CA ALA A 100 -0.04 -9.24 -5.40
C ALA A 100 -0.89 -7.97 -5.54
N MET A 101 -2.18 -8.15 -5.78
CA MET A 101 -3.18 -7.11 -5.89
C MET A 101 -3.79 -6.78 -4.53
N SER A 102 -4.09 -5.50 -4.33
CA SER A 102 -4.72 -4.95 -3.13
C SER A 102 -5.59 -3.73 -3.45
N GLY A 103 -6.11 -3.07 -2.42
CA GLY A 103 -6.97 -1.90 -2.53
C GLY A 103 -8.36 -2.25 -3.10
N ALA A 104 -8.93 -1.34 -3.89
CA ALA A 104 -10.32 -1.44 -4.33
C ALA A 104 -10.67 -2.73 -5.07
N PHE A 105 -9.81 -3.17 -6.00
CA PHE A 105 -10.06 -4.38 -6.78
C PHE A 105 -10.12 -5.63 -5.89
N ALA A 106 -9.13 -5.81 -5.01
CA ALA A 106 -9.09 -6.95 -4.10
C ALA A 106 -10.23 -6.90 -3.06
N ALA A 107 -10.62 -5.70 -2.60
CA ALA A 107 -11.73 -5.53 -1.65
C ALA A 107 -13.09 -5.93 -2.26
N GLN A 108 -13.30 -5.70 -3.56
CA GLN A 108 -14.52 -6.11 -4.26
C GLN A 108 -14.67 -7.63 -4.33
N GLN A 109 -13.56 -8.35 -4.54
CA GLN A 109 -13.56 -9.81 -4.53
C GLN A 109 -13.96 -10.38 -3.17
N VAL A 110 -13.37 -9.85 -2.08
CA VAL A 110 -13.69 -10.31 -0.70
C VAL A 110 -15.13 -9.99 -0.32
N SER A 111 -15.65 -8.85 -0.75
CA SER A 111 -17.01 -8.40 -0.38
C SER A 111 -18.12 -9.00 -1.26
N GLY A 112 -17.76 -9.72 -2.34
CA GLY A 112 -18.71 -10.28 -3.31
C GLY A 112 -19.58 -9.24 -4.04
N HIS A 113 -19.34 -7.94 -3.80
CA HIS A 113 -20.07 -6.83 -4.38
C HIS A 113 -19.14 -6.10 -5.34
N ILE A 114 -19.53 -6.05 -6.62
CA ILE A 114 -19.09 -4.99 -7.53
C ILE A 114 -19.52 -3.70 -6.83
N ALA A 115 -18.59 -2.83 -6.46
CA ALA A 115 -18.91 -1.58 -5.78
C ALA A 115 -19.83 -0.74 -6.68
N GLY A 116 -21.14 -0.86 -6.46
CA GLY A 116 -22.13 0.07 -6.95
C GLY A 116 -22.15 1.28 -6.03
N GLU A 117 -22.00 2.46 -6.62
CA GLU A 117 -22.20 3.79 -6.02
C GLU A 117 -21.35 4.10 -4.77
N GLY A 118 -20.03 4.19 -4.97
CA GLY A 118 -19.11 4.85 -4.06
C GLY A 118 -18.10 5.69 -4.84
N GLU A 119 -17.38 6.59 -4.16
CA GLU A 119 -16.27 7.33 -4.78
C GLU A 119 -15.25 6.37 -5.41
N PRO A 120 -14.64 6.72 -6.55
CA PRO A 120 -13.68 5.87 -7.23
C PRO A 120 -12.47 5.60 -6.32
N ARG A 121 -12.32 4.36 -5.86
CA ARG A 121 -11.21 3.93 -5.00
C ARG A 121 -10.08 3.32 -5.82
N SER A 122 -8.86 3.60 -5.39
CA SER A 122 -7.65 3.22 -6.11
C SER A 122 -7.31 1.74 -5.93
N THR A 123 -6.65 1.17 -6.93
CA THR A 123 -6.12 -0.20 -6.88
C THR A 123 -4.62 -0.15 -6.65
N LEU A 124 -4.11 -1.04 -5.80
CA LEU A 124 -2.69 -1.22 -5.57
C LEU A 124 -2.24 -2.55 -6.16
N ILE A 125 -1.06 -2.55 -6.76
CA ILE A 125 -0.37 -3.77 -7.15
C ILE A 125 1.02 -3.72 -6.54
N TRP A 126 1.22 -4.53 -5.51
CA TRP A 126 2.53 -4.74 -4.90
C TRP A 126 3.39 -5.57 -5.83
N CYS A 127 4.63 -5.15 -6.07
CA CYS A 127 5.60 -5.85 -6.90
C CYS A 127 7.03 -5.54 -6.45
N THR A 128 8.02 -6.34 -6.86
CA THR A 128 9.40 -6.17 -6.41
C THR A 128 10.06 -4.91 -6.98
N ASN A 129 9.86 -4.64 -8.28
CA ASN A 129 10.38 -3.50 -9.00
C ASN A 129 9.36 -3.00 -10.05
N PRO A 130 8.65 -1.89 -9.77
CA PRO A 130 7.72 -1.30 -10.72
C PRO A 130 8.33 -0.87 -12.06
N ALA A 131 9.61 -0.47 -12.08
CA ALA A 131 10.26 0.04 -13.29
C ALA A 131 10.38 -1.02 -14.39
N ASP A 132 10.55 -2.29 -14.00
CA ASP A 132 10.69 -3.42 -14.94
C ASP A 132 9.37 -3.76 -15.67
N ILE A 133 8.24 -3.25 -15.16
CA ILE A 133 6.91 -3.47 -15.73
C ILE A 133 6.60 -2.47 -16.85
N VAL A 134 7.16 -1.24 -16.74
CA VAL A 134 6.85 -0.12 -17.64
C VAL A 134 7.02 -0.47 -19.12
N PRO A 135 8.07 -1.17 -19.57
CA PRO A 135 8.24 -1.52 -20.99
C PRO A 135 7.14 -2.43 -21.54
N SER A 136 6.49 -3.21 -20.67
CA SER A 136 5.44 -4.17 -21.03
C SER A 136 4.03 -3.55 -20.98
N LEU A 137 3.90 -2.29 -20.54
CA LEU A 137 2.61 -1.63 -20.44
C LEU A 137 2.07 -1.23 -21.82
N PRO A 138 0.76 -1.47 -22.11
CA PRO A 138 0.14 -0.96 -23.32
C PRO A 138 0.22 0.58 -23.39
N THR A 139 0.43 1.13 -24.57
CA THR A 139 0.56 2.59 -24.82
C THR A 139 -0.64 3.44 -24.37
N ARG A 140 -1.81 2.82 -24.17
CA ARG A 140 -3.02 3.48 -23.65
C ARG A 140 -2.99 3.72 -22.14
N ILE A 141 -2.11 3.03 -21.41
CA ILE A 141 -1.95 3.23 -19.96
C ILE A 141 -1.19 4.53 -19.74
N ARG A 142 -1.84 5.48 -19.07
CA ARG A 142 -1.28 6.81 -18.85
C ARG A 142 -0.73 6.91 -17.43
N ALA A 143 0.57 7.21 -17.33
CA ALA A 143 1.19 7.54 -16.05
C ALA A 143 0.60 8.84 -15.49
N SER A 144 0.61 8.95 -14.17
CA SER A 144 0.30 10.14 -13.41
C SER A 144 1.50 10.49 -12.54
N ALA A 145 1.79 11.78 -12.38
CA ALA A 145 2.87 12.23 -11.49
C ALA A 145 2.52 12.02 -10.01
N GLU A 146 1.23 12.05 -9.69
CA GLU A 146 0.68 11.91 -8.34
C GLU A 146 -0.38 10.80 -8.32
N PRO A 147 -0.63 10.17 -7.16
CA PRO A 147 -1.74 9.23 -7.01
C PRO A 147 -3.08 9.94 -7.24
N VAL A 148 -3.98 9.28 -7.98
CA VAL A 148 -5.31 9.82 -8.30
C VAL A 148 -6.39 8.85 -7.82
N SER A 149 -7.50 9.38 -7.34
CA SER A 149 -8.67 8.58 -6.93
C SER A 149 -9.12 7.67 -8.08
N GLY A 150 -9.28 6.38 -7.81
CA GLY A 150 -9.64 5.38 -8.83
C GLY A 150 -8.50 4.99 -9.77
N GLY A 151 -7.30 5.55 -9.56
CA GLY A 151 -6.10 5.20 -10.28
C GLY A 151 -5.58 3.81 -9.90
N ILE A 152 -4.50 3.42 -10.55
CA ILE A 152 -3.75 2.21 -10.19
C ILE A 152 -2.35 2.65 -9.80
N THR A 153 -1.83 2.12 -8.69
CA THR A 153 -0.44 2.34 -8.29
C THR A 153 0.30 1.01 -8.26
N LEU A 154 1.43 0.95 -8.97
CA LEU A 154 2.43 -0.11 -8.79
C LEU A 154 3.32 0.29 -7.62
N VAL A 155 3.37 -0.54 -6.58
CA VAL A 155 4.07 -0.22 -5.33
C VAL A 155 5.22 -1.20 -5.13
N PRO A 156 6.47 -0.72 -4.93
CA PRO A 156 7.58 -1.56 -4.54
C PRO A 156 7.33 -2.22 -3.18
N VAL A 157 7.56 -3.52 -3.10
CA VAL A 157 7.58 -4.28 -1.84
C VAL A 157 8.82 -3.88 -1.06
N ALA A 158 8.65 -3.66 0.24
CA ALA A 158 9.74 -3.23 1.12
C ALA A 158 9.68 -3.88 2.52
N GLY A 159 8.65 -4.68 2.80
CA GLY A 159 8.54 -5.52 3.97
C GLY A 159 7.87 -6.83 3.61
N GLU A 160 6.87 -7.20 4.40
CA GLU A 160 6.20 -8.50 4.29
C GLU A 160 4.91 -8.46 3.45
N GLU A 161 4.69 -7.44 2.60
CA GLU A 161 3.40 -7.19 1.93
C GLU A 161 2.92 -8.38 1.06
N LEU A 162 3.85 -9.15 0.49
CA LEU A 162 3.55 -10.34 -0.32
C LEU A 162 3.50 -11.65 0.48
N THR A 163 3.90 -11.64 1.75
CA THR A 163 4.02 -12.86 2.54
C THR A 163 2.65 -13.46 2.82
N GLY A 164 2.49 -14.72 2.40
CA GLY A 164 1.23 -15.46 2.47
C GLY A 164 0.21 -15.06 1.40
N ALA A 165 0.59 -14.27 0.39
CA ALA A 165 -0.30 -13.91 -0.71
C ALA A 165 -0.92 -15.16 -1.36
N THR A 166 -2.23 -15.09 -1.62
CA THR A 166 -3.00 -16.21 -2.19
C THR A 166 -3.18 -16.03 -3.69
N LYS A 167 -3.39 -17.14 -4.41
CA LYS A 167 -3.66 -17.11 -5.85
C LYS A 167 -5.06 -17.62 -6.12
N GLU A 168 -5.89 -16.80 -6.76
CA GLU A 168 -7.23 -17.16 -7.19
C GLU A 168 -7.47 -16.72 -8.64
N SER A 169 -7.94 -17.64 -9.49
CA SER A 169 -8.21 -17.37 -10.91
C SER A 169 -7.05 -16.72 -11.66
N GLY A 170 -5.80 -17.06 -11.29
CA GLY A 170 -4.60 -16.51 -11.90
C GLY A 170 -4.11 -15.19 -11.33
N ILE A 171 -4.87 -14.55 -10.44
CA ILE A 171 -4.51 -13.28 -9.80
C ILE A 171 -3.99 -13.56 -8.40
N HIS A 172 -2.92 -12.86 -8.03
CA HIS A 172 -2.33 -12.91 -6.70
C HIS A 172 -2.96 -11.82 -5.83
N TYR A 173 -3.33 -12.14 -4.58
CA TYR A 173 -3.95 -11.21 -3.64
C TYR A 173 -3.18 -11.17 -2.33
N VAL A 174 -3.05 -9.97 -1.75
CA VAL A 174 -2.45 -9.82 -0.41
C VAL A 174 -3.33 -10.46 0.66
N LEU A 175 -2.75 -10.72 1.83
CA LEU A 175 -3.51 -11.23 2.97
C LEU A 175 -4.55 -10.21 3.50
N PRO A 176 -5.62 -10.67 4.19
CA PRO A 176 -6.72 -9.81 4.62
C PRO A 176 -6.32 -8.60 5.47
N HIS A 177 -5.34 -8.72 6.38
CA HIS A 177 -4.91 -7.57 7.18
C HIS A 177 -4.11 -6.56 6.35
N GLN A 178 -3.28 -7.02 5.41
CA GLN A 178 -2.62 -6.13 4.45
C GLN A 178 -3.66 -5.40 3.59
N LEU A 179 -4.69 -6.11 3.11
CA LEU A 179 -5.79 -5.50 2.36
C LEU A 179 -6.52 -4.43 3.18
N ALA A 180 -6.78 -4.69 4.47
CA ALA A 180 -7.44 -3.73 5.35
C ALA A 180 -6.60 -2.46 5.54
N ILE A 181 -5.28 -2.59 5.74
CA ILE A 181 -4.33 -1.48 5.82
C ILE A 181 -4.36 -0.67 4.51
N ASP A 182 -4.26 -1.35 3.37
CA ASP A 182 -4.21 -0.72 2.06
C ASP A 182 -5.51 0.04 1.71
N VAL A 183 -6.66 -0.53 2.08
CA VAL A 183 -7.97 0.16 1.93
C VAL A 183 -8.05 1.38 2.84
N CYS A 184 -7.55 1.31 4.07
CA CYS A 184 -7.46 2.48 4.95
C CYS A 184 -6.52 3.56 4.40
N ALA A 185 -5.48 3.17 3.64
CA ALA A 185 -4.52 4.10 3.08
C ALA A 185 -5.11 5.01 1.99
N GLU A 186 -6.24 4.61 1.39
CA GLU A 186 -6.98 5.40 0.41
C GLU A 186 -7.35 6.79 0.95
N ASN A 187 -7.62 6.89 2.26
CA ASN A 187 -7.93 8.15 2.94
C ASN A 187 -6.78 9.18 2.87
N TYR A 188 -5.59 8.75 2.44
CA TYR A 188 -4.38 9.57 2.32
C TYR A 188 -3.87 9.69 0.87
N VAL A 189 -4.70 9.37 -0.14
CA VAL A 189 -4.39 9.56 -1.58
C VAL A 189 -4.31 11.04 -1.91
N GLY A 190 -5.29 11.83 -1.49
CA GLY A 190 -5.35 13.28 -1.73
C GLY A 190 -4.34 14.05 -0.87
N GLY A 191 -3.67 15.04 -1.47
CA GLY A 191 -2.93 16.04 -0.70
C GLY A 191 -3.88 16.82 0.21
N ALA A 192 -3.41 17.09 1.43
CA ALA A 192 -4.08 17.96 2.39
C ALA A 192 -4.44 19.34 1.79
#